data_AF-A0ABD4UTR5-F1
#
_entry.id   AF-A0ABD4UTR5-F1
#
_cell.length_a   1.000
_cell.length_b   1.000
_cell.length_c   1.000
_cell.angle_alpha   90.00
_cell.angle_beta   90.00
_cell.angle_gamma   90.00
#
_symmetry.space_group_name_H-M   'P 1'
#
loop_
_entity.id
_entity.type
_entity.pdbx_description
1 polymer ?
#
loop_
_entity_poly.entity_id
_entity_poly.type
_entity_poly.pdbx_seq_one_letter_code
_entity_poly.pdbx_strand_id
1 'polypeptide(L)'
;ITALGDDGLSDEMIAGWAAEGIGTKHVARLAGKLPGLYLIQTDDKGERRFFHWRDSAAARELMDLPETDDILNSLATYDIVYLSAITLSILREDGRERLMAALKRARLLGTRFAFDTNFRARFSAAIS
;
A
#
# COMPACT_ATOMS: atom_id res chain seq x y z
N ILE A 1 -6.07 3.17 -3.51
CA ILE A 1 -5.85 1.92 -4.29
C ILE A 1 -5.08 0.95 -3.39
N THR A 2 -5.68 -0.18 -3.06
CA THR A 2 -5.06 -1.29 -2.30
C THR A 2 -5.94 -2.53 -2.42
N ALA A 3 -5.55 -3.64 -1.79
CA ALA A 3 -6.38 -4.81 -1.60
C ALA A 3 -6.52 -5.13 -0.10
N LEU A 4 -7.71 -5.52 0.32
CA LEU A 4 -8.07 -5.94 1.67
C LEU A 4 -8.82 -7.27 1.65
N GLY A 5 -9.02 -7.86 2.82
CA GLY A 5 -9.79 -9.08 3.01
C GLY A 5 -11.30 -8.85 2.96
N ASP A 6 -12.07 -9.92 3.12
CA ASP A 6 -13.52 -9.93 3.35
C ASP A 6 -13.87 -10.02 4.85
N ASP A 7 -12.89 -9.78 5.72
CA ASP A 7 -13.04 -9.84 7.17
C ASP A 7 -13.48 -8.50 7.81
N GLY A 8 -13.88 -8.57 9.08
CA GLY A 8 -14.36 -7.39 9.82
C GLY A 8 -13.33 -6.29 10.01
N LEU A 9 -12.03 -6.60 10.13
CA LEU A 9 -10.99 -5.55 10.24
C LEU A 9 -10.87 -4.79 8.92
N SER A 10 -10.97 -5.51 7.81
CA SER A 10 -11.00 -4.90 6.47
C SER A 10 -12.21 -3.98 6.28
N ASP A 11 -13.38 -4.36 6.79
CA ASP A 11 -14.58 -3.51 6.77
C ASP A 11 -14.39 -2.24 7.61
N GLU A 12 -13.85 -2.38 8.83
CA GLU A 12 -13.55 -1.23 9.70
C GLU A 12 -12.56 -0.26 9.06
N MET A 13 -11.52 -0.78 8.38
CA MET A 13 -10.56 0.05 7.65
C MET A 13 -11.24 0.87 6.54
N ILE A 14 -12.09 0.22 5.73
CA ILE A 14 -12.82 0.89 4.64
C ILE A 14 -13.78 1.94 5.18
N ALA A 15 -14.52 1.60 6.25
CA ALA A 15 -15.44 2.53 6.90
C ALA A 15 -14.70 3.75 7.47
N GLY A 16 -13.58 3.53 8.15
CA GLY A 16 -12.73 4.60 8.69
C GLY A 16 -12.19 5.51 7.59
N TRP A 17 -11.67 4.95 6.49
CA TRP A 17 -11.22 5.74 5.35
C TRP A 17 -12.35 6.56 4.72
N ALA A 18 -13.53 5.96 4.54
CA ALA A 18 -14.69 6.65 3.99
C ALA A 18 -15.16 7.79 4.91
N ALA A 19 -15.13 7.60 6.22
CA ALA A 19 -15.47 8.64 7.20
C ALA A 19 -14.51 9.85 7.15
N GLU A 20 -13.24 9.62 6.80
CA GLU A 20 -12.22 10.66 6.56
C GLU A 20 -12.29 11.25 5.13
N GLY A 21 -13.29 10.89 4.33
CA GLY A 21 -13.45 11.39 2.96
C GLY A 21 -12.50 10.78 1.94
N ILE A 22 -11.83 9.67 2.27
CA ILE A 22 -10.94 8.96 1.34
C ILE A 22 -11.78 8.07 0.43
N GLY A 23 -11.61 8.24 -0.89
CA GLY A 23 -12.27 7.40 -1.89
C GLY A 23 -11.80 5.94 -1.84
N THR A 24 -12.75 5.02 -1.61
CA THR A 24 -12.48 3.58 -1.46
C THR A 24 -12.84 2.74 -2.70
N LYS A 25 -13.26 3.38 -3.80
CA LYS A 25 -13.71 2.72 -5.04
C LYS A 25 -12.77 1.63 -5.57
N HIS A 26 -11.46 1.87 -5.49
CA HIS A 26 -10.42 0.94 -5.98
C HIS A 26 -9.71 0.22 -4.83
N VAL A 27 -10.47 -0.15 -3.79
CA VAL A 27 -10.05 -1.13 -2.78
C VAL A 27 -10.62 -2.48 -3.19
N ALA A 28 -9.73 -3.38 -3.65
CA ALA A 28 -10.11 -4.75 -3.97
C ALA A 28 -10.44 -5.53 -2.69
N ARG A 29 -11.39 -6.47 -2.76
CA ARG A 29 -11.83 -7.33 -1.65
C ARG A 29 -11.55 -8.79 -2.00
N LEU A 30 -10.70 -9.44 -1.20
CA LEU A 30 -10.24 -10.81 -1.48
C LEU A 30 -10.77 -11.76 -0.42
N ALA A 31 -11.52 -12.77 -0.87
CA ALA A 31 -12.09 -13.78 0.02
C ALA A 31 -11.01 -14.57 0.77
N GLY A 32 -11.15 -14.70 2.09
CA GLY A 32 -10.24 -15.48 2.94
C GLY A 32 -8.86 -14.87 3.16
N LYS A 33 -8.61 -13.64 2.69
CA LYS A 33 -7.39 -12.87 3.01
C LYS A 33 -7.65 -11.94 4.18
N LEU A 34 -6.57 -11.44 4.78
CA LEU A 34 -6.58 -10.47 5.88
C LEU A 34 -5.69 -9.27 5.54
N PRO A 35 -5.88 -8.12 6.21
CA PRO A 35 -4.90 -7.04 6.17
C PRO A 35 -3.59 -7.45 6.84
N GLY A 36 -2.50 -6.76 6.50
CA GLY A 36 -1.23 -6.93 7.22
C GLY A 36 -1.30 -6.30 8.60
N LEU A 37 -0.79 -6.99 9.61
CA LEU A 37 -0.77 -6.51 10.99
C LEU A 37 0.65 -6.06 11.38
N TYR A 38 0.73 -5.04 12.22
CA TYR A 38 1.92 -4.79 13.01
C TYR A 38 1.56 -4.50 14.45
N LEU A 39 2.46 -4.88 15.36
CA LEU A 39 2.37 -4.57 16.78
C LEU A 39 3.52 -3.64 17.14
N ILE A 40 3.21 -2.57 17.88
CA ILE A 40 4.21 -1.72 18.51
C ILE A 40 4.24 -2.07 20.00
N GLN A 41 5.40 -2.50 20.48
CA GLN A 41 5.67 -2.61 21.91
C GLN A 41 6.53 -1.42 22.33
N THR A 42 6.10 -0.72 23.39
CA THR A 42 6.86 0.40 23.96
C THR A 42 7.30 0.00 25.36
N ASP A 43 8.58 0.14 25.67
CA ASP A 43 9.09 -0.14 27.01
C ASP A 43 8.98 1.08 27.94
N ASP A 44 9.34 0.91 29.21
CA ASP A 44 9.26 1.96 30.25
C ASP A 44 10.16 3.17 29.96
N LYS A 45 11.13 3.04 29.05
CA LYS A 45 12.02 4.12 28.59
C LYS A 45 11.48 4.82 27.34
N GLY A 46 10.36 4.36 26.80
CA GLY A 46 9.77 4.88 25.57
C GLY A 46 10.39 4.30 24.29
N GLU A 47 11.26 3.29 24.38
CA GLU A 47 11.79 2.64 23.18
C GLU A 47 10.71 1.80 22.50
N ARG A 48 10.58 1.97 21.17
CA ARG A 48 9.55 1.30 20.38
C ARG A 48 10.14 0.14 19.59
N ARG A 49 9.56 -1.05 19.78
CA ARG A 49 9.83 -2.27 19.01
C ARG A 49 8.65 -2.58 18.11
N PHE A 50 8.95 -2.97 16.88
CA PHE A 50 7.95 -3.23 15.84
C PHE A 50 7.98 -4.70 15.45
N PHE A 51 6.82 -5.34 15.46
CA PHE A 51 6.62 -6.71 14.99
C PHE A 51 5.65 -6.68 13.83
N HIS A 52 5.91 -7.47 12.79
CA HIS A 52 5.15 -7.42 11.53
C HIS A 52 4.68 -8.81 11.12
N TRP A 53 3.39 -8.93 10.81
CA TRP A 53 2.76 -10.10 10.18
C TRP A 53 2.04 -9.62 8.93
N ARG A 54 2.80 -9.49 7.83
CA ARG A 54 2.29 -8.88 6.59
C ARG A 54 2.56 -9.71 5.33
N ASP A 55 3.22 -10.85 5.45
CA ASP A 55 3.69 -11.62 4.29
C ASP A 55 2.56 -12.23 3.47
N SER A 56 1.40 -12.47 4.10
CA SER A 56 0.19 -12.99 3.45
C SER A 56 -0.92 -11.96 3.27
N ALA A 57 -0.63 -10.67 3.52
CA ALA A 57 -1.62 -9.60 3.46
C ALA A 57 -2.23 -9.46 2.05
N ALA A 58 -3.52 -9.18 1.97
CA ALA A 58 -4.26 -9.00 0.71
C ALA A 58 -3.57 -8.01 -0.26
N ALA A 59 -3.03 -6.91 0.27
CA ALA A 59 -2.33 -5.88 -0.51
C ALA A 59 -1.17 -6.40 -1.38
N ARG A 60 -0.56 -7.54 -1.03
CA ARG A 60 0.54 -8.16 -1.78
C ARG A 60 0.08 -8.83 -3.07
N GLU A 61 -1.20 -9.18 -3.17
CA GLU A 61 -1.81 -9.83 -4.34
C GLU A 61 -2.43 -8.81 -5.31
N LEU A 62 -2.36 -7.50 -5.02
CA LEU A 62 -3.02 -6.45 -5.80
C LEU A 62 -2.66 -6.49 -7.30
N MET A 63 -1.49 -7.00 -7.64
CA MET A 63 -1.00 -7.12 -9.00
C MET A 63 -1.41 -8.42 -9.69
N ASP A 64 -2.26 -9.25 -9.10
CA ASP A 64 -2.58 -10.60 -9.57
C ASP A 64 -4.08 -10.90 -9.55
N LEU A 65 -4.91 -9.87 -9.42
CA LEU A 65 -6.35 -9.98 -9.32
C LEU A 65 -7.01 -9.86 -10.71
N PRO A 66 -8.21 -10.42 -10.89
CA PRO A 66 -9.00 -10.22 -12.10
C PRO A 66 -9.21 -8.73 -12.44
N GLU A 67 -9.42 -7.89 -11.43
CA GLU A 67 -9.64 -6.44 -11.56
C GLU A 67 -8.35 -5.61 -11.64
N THR A 68 -7.16 -6.22 -11.56
CA THR A 68 -5.89 -5.50 -11.53
C THR A 68 -5.72 -4.59 -12.75
N ASP A 69 -6.08 -5.08 -13.95
CA ASP A 69 -5.89 -4.29 -15.17
C ASP A 69 -6.81 -3.06 -15.19
N ASP A 70 -8.03 -3.17 -14.69
CA ASP A 70 -8.95 -2.02 -14.57
C ASP A 70 -8.43 -1.01 -13.54
N ILE A 71 -7.90 -1.48 -12.41
CA ILE A 71 -7.26 -0.63 -11.41
C ILE A 71 -6.06 0.11 -12.02
N LEU A 72 -5.18 -0.60 -12.73
CA LEU A 72 -4.00 -0.02 -13.36
C LEU A 72 -4.37 0.97 -14.48
N ASN A 73 -5.40 0.67 -15.27
CA ASN A 73 -5.93 1.57 -16.29
C ASN A 73 -6.51 2.85 -15.68
N SER A 74 -7.14 2.75 -14.50
CA SER A 74 -7.70 3.91 -13.79
C SER A 74 -6.65 4.94 -13.39
N LEU A 75 -5.36 4.57 -13.30
CA LEU A 75 -4.27 5.50 -12.93
C LEU A 75 -4.22 6.72 -13.85
N ALA A 76 -4.53 6.55 -15.14
CA ALA A 76 -4.57 7.63 -16.12
C ALA A 76 -5.70 8.65 -15.90
N THR A 77 -6.67 8.33 -15.03
CA THR A 77 -7.81 9.20 -14.71
C THR A 77 -7.55 10.14 -13.54
N TYR A 78 -6.45 9.93 -12.81
CA TYR A 78 -6.06 10.78 -11.68
C TYR A 78 -5.12 11.90 -12.12
N ASP A 79 -5.23 13.06 -11.50
CA ASP A 79 -4.31 14.18 -11.70
C ASP A 79 -2.89 13.87 -11.18
N ILE A 80 -2.83 13.15 -10.05
CA ILE A 80 -1.60 12.74 -9.37
C ILE A 80 -1.76 11.30 -8.85
N VAL A 81 -0.74 10.47 -9.09
CA VAL A 81 -0.57 9.17 -8.45
C VAL A 81 0.60 9.23 -7.46
N TYR A 82 0.32 8.90 -6.21
CA TYR A 82 1.32 8.82 -5.13
C TYR A 82 1.64 7.36 -4.80
N LEU A 83 2.92 7.05 -4.62
CA LEU A 83 3.38 5.76 -4.13
C LEU A 83 4.70 5.87 -3.39
N SER A 84 5.05 4.86 -2.58
CA SER A 84 6.30 4.84 -1.82
C SER A 84 7.17 3.63 -2.14
N ALA A 85 8.41 3.64 -1.66
CA ALA A 85 9.26 2.45 -1.70
C ALA A 85 8.65 1.26 -0.93
N ILE A 86 7.82 1.49 0.10
CA ILE A 86 7.09 0.39 0.77
C ILE A 86 6.16 -0.28 -0.23
N THR A 87 5.41 0.50 -1.01
CA THR A 87 4.50 -0.03 -2.05
C THR A 87 5.26 -0.97 -2.98
N LEU A 88 6.46 -0.59 -3.44
CA LEU A 88 7.27 -1.44 -4.32
C LEU A 88 7.81 -2.67 -3.58
N SER A 89 8.20 -2.55 -2.30
CA SER A 89 8.80 -3.63 -1.52
C SER A 89 7.86 -4.80 -1.22
N ILE A 90 6.55 -4.57 -1.27
CA ILE A 90 5.56 -5.62 -0.99
C ILE A 90 5.13 -6.40 -2.24
N LEU A 91 5.46 -5.89 -3.44
CA LEU A 91 5.11 -6.50 -4.71
C LEU A 91 6.18 -7.48 -5.18
N ARG A 92 5.75 -8.51 -5.89
CA ARG A 92 6.63 -9.42 -6.63
C ARG A 92 7.27 -8.69 -7.83
N GLU A 93 8.26 -9.31 -8.47
CA GLU A 93 8.99 -8.70 -9.59
C GLU A 93 8.10 -8.38 -10.78
N ASP A 94 7.33 -9.35 -11.24
CA ASP A 94 6.29 -9.21 -12.25
C ASP A 94 5.26 -8.12 -11.89
N GLY A 95 4.82 -8.09 -10.63
CA GLY A 95 3.91 -7.05 -10.13
C GLY A 95 4.52 -5.64 -10.20
N ARG A 96 5.81 -5.50 -9.90
CA ARG A 96 6.54 -4.22 -10.05
C ARG A 96 6.62 -3.81 -11.52
N GLU A 97 6.88 -4.74 -12.43
CA GLU A 97 6.91 -4.47 -13.88
C GLU A 97 5.55 -4.00 -14.40
N ARG A 98 4.46 -4.68 -14.01
CA ARG A 98 3.08 -4.27 -14.36
C ARG A 98 2.77 -2.87 -13.87
N LEU A 99 3.07 -2.56 -12.61
CA LEU A 99 2.88 -1.22 -12.07
C LEU A 99 3.70 -0.18 -12.84
N MET A 100 4.98 -0.44 -13.12
CA MET A 100 5.83 0.50 -13.86
C MET A 100 5.33 0.73 -15.30
N ALA A 101 4.81 -0.30 -15.98
CA ALA A 101 4.19 -0.16 -17.28
C ALA A 101 2.93 0.73 -17.23
N ALA A 102 2.07 0.51 -16.24
CA ALA A 102 0.86 1.32 -16.03
C ALA A 102 1.18 2.78 -15.70
N LEU A 103 2.17 3.04 -14.84
CA LEU A 103 2.62 4.39 -14.52
C LEU A 103 3.18 5.11 -15.76
N LYS A 104 3.97 4.41 -16.60
CA LYS A 104 4.46 4.96 -17.88
C LYS A 104 3.30 5.34 -18.80
N ARG A 105 2.28 4.48 -18.94
CA ARG A 105 1.08 4.77 -19.74
C ARG A 105 0.32 5.97 -19.20
N ALA A 106 0.05 6.01 -17.90
CA ALA A 106 -0.65 7.13 -17.27
C ALA A 106 0.13 8.45 -17.43
N ARG A 107 1.46 8.40 -17.37
CA ARG A 107 2.32 9.57 -17.64
C ARG A 107 2.13 10.15 -19.04
N LEU A 108 2.02 9.28 -20.05
CA LEU A 108 1.78 9.72 -21.43
C LEU A 108 0.41 10.39 -21.60
N LEU A 109 -0.53 10.09 -20.70
CA LEU A 109 -1.88 10.66 -20.68
C LEU A 109 -2.01 11.89 -19.75
N GLY A 110 -0.90 12.38 -19.20
CA GLY A 110 -0.86 13.63 -18.43
C GLY A 110 -0.89 13.46 -16.91
N THR A 111 -1.03 12.23 -16.38
CA THR A 111 -0.97 11.98 -14.93
C THR A 111 0.42 12.35 -14.38
N ARG A 112 0.44 13.07 -13.26
CA ARG A 112 1.67 13.38 -12.52
C ARG A 112 1.93 12.32 -11.45
N PHE A 113 3.18 12.23 -10.99
CA PHE A 113 3.57 11.24 -9.98
C PHE A 113 4.37 11.89 -8.86
N ALA A 114 4.13 11.42 -7.65
CA ALA A 114 4.93 11.72 -6.48
C ALA A 114 5.43 10.39 -5.88
N PHE A 115 6.73 10.30 -5.65
CA PHE A 115 7.37 9.11 -5.10
C PHE A 115 8.06 9.44 -3.78
N ASP A 116 7.71 8.69 -2.73
CA ASP A 116 8.37 8.77 -1.44
C ASP A 116 9.31 7.56 -1.25
N THR A 117 10.60 7.83 -1.05
CA THR A 117 11.58 6.77 -0.76
C THR A 117 11.32 6.10 0.59
N ASN A 118 10.53 6.74 1.46
CA ASN A 118 10.30 6.39 2.86
C ASN A 118 11.63 6.05 3.57
N PHE A 119 12.69 6.76 3.18
CA PHE A 119 14.02 6.57 3.74
C PHE A 119 14.03 7.14 5.16
N ARG A 120 14.09 6.24 6.14
CA ARG A 120 14.33 6.62 7.53
C ARG A 120 15.83 6.56 7.79
N ALA A 121 16.48 7.73 7.75
CA ALA A 121 17.86 7.86 8.21
C ALA A 121 17.91 7.37 9.68
N ARG A 122 18.64 6.27 9.92
CA ARG A 122 18.98 5.89 11.29
C ARG A 122 20.03 6.90 11.77
N PHE A 123 19.62 7.91 12.52
CA PHE A 123 20.55 8.59 13.41
C PHE A 123 20.75 7.66 14.60
N SER A 124 21.81 6.85 14.59
CA SER A 124 22.42 6.49 15.86
C SER A 124 23.07 7.77 16.37
N ALA A 125 22.44 8.46 17.32
CA ALA A 125 23.21 9.32 18.20
C ALA A 125 24.20 8.39 18.92
N ALA A 126 25.48 8.54 18.58
CA ALA A 126 26.57 7.87 19.27
C ALA A 126 26.80 8.54 20.65
N ILE A 127 27.38 7.75 21.56
CA ILE A 127 28.15 8.12 22.77
C ILE A 127 27.34 8.24 24.08
N SER A 128 27.41 7.19 24.93
CA SER A 128 28.43 7.06 25.99
C SER A 128 28.66 5.59 26.33
#